data_AF-A0A7J9Z177-F1
#
_entry.id   AF-A0A7J9Z177-F1
#
_cell.length_a   1.000
_cell.length_b   1.000
_cell.length_c   1.000
_cell.angle_alpha   90.00
_cell.angle_beta   90.00
_cell.angle_gamma   90.00
#
_symmetry.space_group_name_H-M   'P 1'
#
loop_
_entity.id
_entity.type
_entity.pdbx_description
1 polymer ?
#
loop_
_entity_poly.entity_id
_entity_poly.type
_entity_poly.pdbx_seq_one_letter_code
_entity_poly.pdbx_strand_id
1 'polypeptide(L)'
;EELDVLVERVHVVMGDTRLTPNQGKSTASLNVMRGSQPLRVAAAEARAALITMAAEQLGVPAAELAVTDGVVSPKAGGKGISYGDLIGDRQLSITLEVASKAAAEITRGILLKQKTPLKAFKDYKVVGKSIPRIELPAKVVGTFEYVHNVRVPGMLHGRVIRPPAIGAKLVSVSNKSISGIPNAQVVRRNDFLGVVAPREEDAIKAA
;
A
#
# COMPACT_ATOMS: atom_id res chain seq x y z
N GLU A 1 9.63 1.77 14.24
CA GLU A 1 9.45 2.65 15.43
C GLU A 1 8.36 2.18 16.35
N GLU A 2 7.08 2.41 16.00
CA GLU A 2 5.97 2.20 16.93
C GLU A 2 5.78 0.73 17.30
N LEU A 3 6.03 -0.23 16.39
CA LEU A 3 5.89 -1.65 16.71
C LEU A 3 7.07 -2.26 17.51
N ASP A 4 8.16 -1.53 17.75
CA ASP A 4 9.38 -2.11 18.37
C ASP A 4 9.89 -3.39 17.70
N VAL A 5 9.65 -3.54 16.39
CA VAL A 5 10.20 -4.66 15.60
C VAL A 5 11.45 -4.21 14.85
N LEU A 6 12.38 -5.16 14.72
CA LEU A 6 13.53 -5.05 13.84
C LEU A 6 13.08 -4.90 12.38
N VAL A 7 13.78 -4.08 11.60
CA VAL A 7 13.40 -3.75 10.22
C VAL A 7 13.45 -5.00 9.33
N GLU A 8 14.44 -5.86 9.55
CA GLU A 8 14.62 -7.15 8.89
C GLU A 8 13.47 -8.14 9.12
N ARG A 9 12.62 -7.90 10.14
CA ARG A 9 11.41 -8.69 10.40
C ARG A 9 10.16 -8.06 9.78
N VAL A 10 10.29 -6.95 9.06
CA VAL A 10 9.18 -6.27 8.39
C VAL A 10 9.21 -6.57 6.90
N HIS A 11 8.19 -7.28 6.42
CA HIS A 11 7.97 -7.46 4.99
C HIS A 11 6.99 -6.40 4.47
N VAL A 12 7.46 -5.56 3.53
CA VAL A 12 6.65 -4.50 2.93
C VAL A 12 6.10 -4.97 1.59
N VAL A 13 4.78 -5.07 1.49
CA VAL A 13 4.09 -5.37 0.23
C VAL A 13 3.94 -4.07 -0.58
N MET A 14 4.70 -3.97 -1.67
CA MET A 14 4.72 -2.78 -2.53
C MET A 14 3.81 -2.98 -3.75
N GLY A 15 2.81 -2.11 -3.92
CA GLY A 15 2.12 -1.94 -5.20
C GLY A 15 1.20 -3.09 -5.65
N ASP A 16 0.80 -3.99 -4.76
CA ASP A 16 -0.20 -5.03 -5.07
C ASP A 16 -1.61 -4.52 -4.78
N THR A 17 -2.42 -4.28 -5.81
CA THR A 17 -3.78 -3.76 -5.68
C THR A 17 -4.77 -4.75 -5.06
N ARG A 18 -4.42 -6.03 -4.90
CA ARG A 18 -5.21 -7.03 -4.17
C ARG A 18 -4.90 -7.03 -2.68
N LEU A 19 -3.64 -6.76 -2.32
CA LEU A 19 -3.16 -6.89 -0.93
C LEU A 19 -3.04 -5.54 -0.21
N THR A 20 -2.96 -4.44 -0.94
CA THR A 20 -2.76 -3.11 -0.35
C THR A 20 -4.04 -2.27 -0.42
N PRO A 21 -4.33 -1.45 0.61
CA PRO A 21 -5.50 -0.59 0.60
C PRO A 21 -5.35 0.50 -0.47
N ASN A 22 -6.48 0.99 -1.00
CA ASN A 22 -6.49 2.14 -1.90
C ASN A 22 -6.10 3.41 -1.13
N GLN A 23 -4.86 3.87 -1.30
CA GLN A 23 -4.33 5.08 -0.65
C GLN A 23 -4.60 6.36 -1.46
N GLY A 24 -5.39 6.28 -2.52
CA GLY A 24 -5.66 7.40 -3.42
C GLY A 24 -4.47 7.76 -4.30
N LYS A 25 -4.41 9.02 -4.74
CA LYS A 25 -3.40 9.49 -5.70
C LYS A 25 -2.08 9.81 -5.00
N SER A 26 -0.98 9.39 -5.60
CA SER A 26 0.35 9.94 -5.33
C SER A 26 0.47 11.28 -6.05
N THR A 27 0.64 12.39 -5.31
CA THR A 27 0.75 13.74 -5.87
C THR A 27 1.74 14.55 -5.04
N ALA A 28 2.59 15.33 -5.72
CA ALA A 28 3.54 16.27 -5.10
C ALA A 28 4.44 15.66 -4.01
N SER A 29 4.77 14.36 -4.11
CA SER A 29 5.60 13.64 -3.12
C SER A 29 5.06 13.68 -1.68
N LEU A 30 3.75 13.87 -1.50
CA LEU A 30 3.13 14.04 -0.19
C LEU A 30 2.91 12.73 0.59
N ASN A 31 3.27 11.58 0.03
CA ASN A 31 2.93 10.27 0.62
C ASN A 31 3.54 10.04 2.00
N VAL A 32 4.78 10.49 2.23
CA VAL A 32 5.39 10.40 3.57
C VAL A 32 4.61 11.25 4.57
N MET A 33 4.25 12.49 4.21
CA MET A 33 3.50 13.36 5.10
C MET A 33 2.08 12.86 5.37
N ARG A 34 1.37 12.41 4.33
CA ARG A 34 -0.02 11.95 4.44
C ARG A 34 -0.15 10.56 5.08
N GLY A 35 0.79 9.66 4.79
CA GLY A 35 0.72 8.26 5.22
C GLY A 35 1.39 7.98 6.57
N SER A 36 2.40 8.76 6.95
CA SER A 36 3.20 8.46 8.16
C SER A 36 2.39 8.53 9.44
N GLN A 37 1.63 9.60 9.66
CA GLN A 37 0.86 9.78 10.90
C GLN A 37 -0.19 8.67 11.13
N PRO A 38 -1.11 8.36 10.19
CA PRO A 38 -2.07 7.28 10.40
C PRO A 38 -1.38 5.92 10.56
N LEU A 39 -0.29 5.65 9.84
CA LEU A 39 0.47 4.41 10.01
C LEU A 39 1.12 4.31 11.39
N ARG A 40 1.64 5.41 11.93
CA ARG A 40 2.18 5.46 13.30
C ARG A 40 1.10 5.19 14.34
N VAL A 41 -0.08 5.80 14.20
CA VAL A 41 -1.22 5.54 15.10
C VAL A 41 -1.61 4.07 15.02
N ALA A 42 -1.83 3.53 13.82
CA ALA A 42 -2.18 2.12 13.63
C ALA A 42 -1.15 1.17 14.28
N ALA A 43 0.13 1.44 14.09
CA ALA A 43 1.22 0.68 14.68
C ALA A 43 1.29 0.79 16.22
N ALA A 44 0.99 1.97 16.79
CA ALA A 44 0.93 2.17 18.24
C ALA A 44 -0.26 1.43 18.87
N GLU A 45 -1.45 1.49 18.25
CA GLU A 45 -2.61 0.72 18.69
C GLU A 45 -2.37 -0.79 18.59
N ALA A 46 -1.70 -1.24 17.52
CA ALA A 46 -1.31 -2.64 17.36
C ALA A 46 -0.34 -3.10 18.45
N ARG A 47 0.68 -2.28 18.77
CA ARG A 47 1.58 -2.54 19.91
C ARG A 47 0.79 -2.65 21.21
N ALA A 48 -0.13 -1.73 21.48
CA ALA A 48 -0.93 -1.75 22.72
C ALA A 48 -1.78 -3.02 22.83
N ALA A 49 -2.45 -3.42 21.75
CA ALA A 49 -3.23 -4.67 21.72
C ALA A 49 -2.36 -5.90 22.00
N LEU A 50 -1.16 -5.97 21.41
CA LEU A 50 -0.21 -7.06 21.63
C LEU A 50 0.31 -7.09 23.08
N ILE A 51 0.54 -5.92 23.69
CA ILE A 51 0.92 -5.84 25.11
C ILE A 51 -0.23 -6.34 26.01
N THR A 52 -1.48 -6.00 25.70
CA THR A 52 -2.65 -6.51 26.44
C THR A 52 -2.74 -8.03 26.35
N MET A 53 -2.59 -8.60 25.15
CA MET A 53 -2.57 -10.06 24.97
C MET A 53 -1.44 -10.73 25.77
N ALA A 54 -0.25 -10.12 25.79
CA ALA A 54 0.87 -10.63 26.57
C ALA A 54 0.64 -10.51 28.08
N ALA A 55 -0.01 -9.42 28.54
CA ALA A 55 -0.35 -9.23 29.95
C ALA A 55 -1.26 -10.34 30.47
N GLU A 56 -2.27 -10.72 29.68
CA GLU A 56 -3.17 -11.82 29.98
C GLU A 56 -2.43 -13.16 30.06
N GLN A 57 -1.54 -13.44 29.10
CA GLN A 57 -0.80 -14.72 29.06
C GLN A 57 0.29 -14.83 30.12
N LEU A 58 0.96 -13.73 30.46
CA LEU A 58 2.04 -13.70 31.44
C LEU A 58 1.54 -13.52 32.87
N GLY A 59 0.29 -13.07 33.06
CA GLY A 59 -0.24 -12.68 34.37
C GLY A 59 0.46 -11.45 34.96
N VAL A 60 1.02 -10.59 34.11
CA VAL A 60 1.77 -9.38 34.50
C VAL A 60 1.02 -8.15 34.00
N PRO A 61 0.83 -7.09 34.82
CA PRO A 61 0.16 -5.88 34.38
C PRO A 61 0.82 -5.27 33.13
N ALA A 62 0.01 -4.81 32.17
CA ALA A 62 0.51 -4.22 30.92
C ALA A 62 1.52 -3.06 31.13
N ALA A 63 1.35 -2.29 32.21
CA ALA A 63 2.26 -1.20 32.58
C ALA A 63 3.66 -1.68 32.98
N GLU A 64 3.81 -2.94 33.38
CA GLU A 64 5.07 -3.58 33.78
C GLU A 64 5.72 -4.36 32.63
N LEU A 65 5.09 -4.38 31.45
CA LEU A 65 5.65 -4.99 30.25
C LEU A 65 6.41 -3.97 29.39
N ALA A 66 7.41 -4.46 28.68
CA ALA A 66 8.14 -3.72 27.66
C ALA A 66 8.25 -4.55 26.38
N VAL A 67 8.40 -3.86 25.25
CA VAL A 67 8.63 -4.51 23.95
C VAL A 67 10.04 -4.21 23.49
N THR A 68 10.79 -5.26 23.17
CA THR A 68 12.09 -5.16 22.49
C THR A 68 12.10 -6.15 21.33
N ASP A 69 12.40 -5.68 20.13
CA ASP A 69 12.56 -6.48 18.92
C ASP A 69 11.38 -7.42 18.60
N GLY A 70 10.16 -6.97 18.90
CA GLY A 70 8.91 -7.71 18.73
C GLY A 70 8.65 -8.78 19.80
N VAL A 71 9.36 -8.73 20.93
CA VAL A 71 9.15 -9.61 22.09
C VAL A 71 8.63 -8.77 23.25
N VAL A 72 7.50 -9.19 23.82
CA VAL A 72 6.93 -8.58 25.03
C VAL A 72 7.46 -9.32 26.25
N SER A 73 8.04 -8.60 27.21
CA SER A 73 8.61 -9.19 28.43
C SER A 73 8.41 -8.31 29.66
N PRO A 74 8.35 -8.88 30.88
CA PRO A 74 8.33 -8.11 32.12
C PRO A 74 9.58 -7.25 32.27
N LYS A 75 9.40 -5.99 32.72
CA LYS A 75 10.50 -5.05 32.99
C LYS A 75 11.42 -5.53 34.12
N ALA A 76 10.89 -6.29 35.07
CA ALA A 76 11.65 -6.91 36.15
C ALA A 76 12.54 -8.08 35.68
N GLY A 77 12.47 -8.46 34.39
CA GLY A 77 13.11 -9.64 33.84
C GLY A 77 12.20 -10.87 33.90
N GLY A 78 12.44 -11.82 33.00
CA GLY A 78 11.64 -13.05 32.90
C GLY A 78 11.45 -13.51 31.46
N LYS A 79 10.67 -14.58 31.29
CA LYS A 79 10.33 -15.12 29.98
C LYS A 79 9.46 -14.10 29.21
N GLY A 80 9.87 -13.79 27.99
CA GLY A 80 9.07 -13.00 27.05
C GLY A 80 8.24 -13.87 26.10
N ILE A 81 7.31 -13.24 25.40
CA ILE A 81 6.48 -13.85 24.35
C ILE A 81 6.62 -12.99 23.09
N SER A 82 6.91 -13.61 21.95
CA SER A 82 7.02 -12.87 20.69
C SER A 82 5.65 -12.47 20.15
N TYR A 83 5.59 -11.43 19.34
CA TYR A 83 4.37 -11.08 18.60
C TYR A 83 3.84 -12.25 17.76
N GLY A 84 4.73 -13.04 17.18
CA GLY A 84 4.36 -14.24 16.43
C GLY A 84 3.64 -15.25 17.31
N ASP A 85 4.16 -15.53 18.50
CA ASP A 85 3.54 -16.49 19.43
C ASP A 85 2.21 -15.98 20.01
N LEU A 86 2.09 -14.66 20.25
CA LEU A 86 0.85 -14.04 20.70
C LEU A 86 -0.26 -14.16 19.65
N ILE A 87 0.08 -13.93 18.38
CA ILE A 87 -0.87 -13.96 17.27
C ILE A 87 -1.19 -15.40 16.89
N GLY A 88 -0.18 -16.28 16.80
CA GLY A 88 -0.29 -17.64 16.28
C GLY A 88 -0.71 -17.64 14.80
N ASP A 89 -1.56 -18.59 14.42
CA ASP A 89 -2.09 -18.72 13.04
C ASP A 89 -3.24 -17.74 12.72
N ARG A 90 -3.50 -16.77 13.59
CA ARG A 90 -4.62 -15.83 13.45
C ARG A 90 -4.18 -14.56 12.73
N GLN A 91 -5.16 -13.85 12.17
CA GLN A 91 -4.93 -12.48 11.71
C GLN A 91 -5.22 -11.50 12.86
N LEU A 92 -4.24 -10.67 13.21
CA LEU A 92 -4.46 -9.53 14.11
C LEU A 92 -5.28 -8.46 13.38
N SER A 93 -6.52 -8.27 13.80
CA SER A 93 -7.44 -7.27 13.26
C SER A 93 -7.84 -6.28 14.35
N ILE A 94 -7.59 -4.99 14.11
CA ILE A 94 -7.89 -3.91 15.05
C ILE A 94 -8.72 -2.85 14.32
N THR A 95 -9.86 -2.50 14.89
CA THR A 95 -10.71 -1.44 14.36
C THR A 95 -10.20 -0.08 14.83
N LEU A 96 -9.81 0.76 13.87
CA LEU A 96 -9.34 2.12 14.13
C LEU A 96 -10.45 3.13 13.86
N GLU A 97 -10.68 4.03 14.82
CA GLU A 97 -11.66 5.09 14.66
C GLU A 97 -11.09 6.23 13.80
N VAL A 98 -11.83 6.63 12.77
CA VAL A 98 -11.48 7.78 11.94
C VAL A 98 -11.94 9.05 12.67
N ALA A 99 -11.00 9.93 12.99
CA ALA A 99 -11.27 11.22 13.63
C ALA A 99 -11.91 12.20 12.65
N SER A 100 -11.39 12.25 11.42
CA SER A 100 -12.02 12.97 10.32
C SER A 100 -11.73 12.27 8.99
N LYS A 101 -12.77 12.14 8.18
CA LYS A 101 -12.67 11.73 6.77
C LYS A 101 -12.49 12.94 5.86
N ALA A 102 -11.95 14.05 6.38
CA ALA A 102 -11.77 15.27 5.61
C ALA A 102 -10.67 15.06 4.55
N ALA A 103 -10.99 14.27 3.54
CA ALA A 103 -10.32 14.11 2.25
C ALA A 103 -10.31 15.42 1.44
N ALA A 104 -10.72 16.54 2.04
CA ALA A 104 -10.89 17.84 1.42
C ALA A 104 -9.74 18.82 1.69
N GLU A 105 -8.93 18.63 2.73
CA GLU A 105 -7.63 19.31 2.77
C GLU A 105 -6.65 18.48 1.95
N ILE A 106 -6.30 18.99 0.76
CA ILE A 106 -5.32 18.45 -0.19
C ILE A 106 -4.01 18.03 0.51
N THR A 107 -3.74 18.48 1.73
CA THR A 107 -2.50 18.29 2.47
C THR A 107 -2.43 17.10 3.43
N ARG A 108 -3.53 16.62 4.05
CA ARG A 108 -3.41 15.84 5.32
C ARG A 108 -3.83 14.37 5.34
N GLY A 109 -4.41 13.81 4.28
CA GLY A 109 -4.76 12.37 4.26
C GLY A 109 -5.83 11.97 5.31
N ILE A 110 -5.92 10.68 5.66
CA ILE A 110 -6.86 10.19 6.69
C ILE A 110 -6.29 10.47 8.08
N LEU A 111 -7.11 11.02 8.98
CA LEU A 111 -6.76 11.22 10.39
C LEU A 111 -7.48 10.19 11.28
N LEU A 112 -6.71 9.46 12.07
CA LEU A 112 -7.21 8.48 13.04
C LEU A 112 -7.28 9.10 14.44
N LYS A 113 -8.26 8.68 15.24
CA LYS A 113 -8.27 9.00 16.67
C LYS A 113 -7.13 8.23 17.34
N GLN A 114 -6.22 8.96 17.99
CA GLN A 114 -5.12 8.38 18.75
C GLN A 114 -5.59 8.05 20.16
N LYS A 115 -5.60 6.78 20.53
CA LYS A 115 -5.90 6.31 21.91
C LYS A 115 -4.61 5.98 22.65
N THR A 116 -3.63 5.44 21.93
CA THR A 116 -2.32 5.07 22.44
C THR A 116 -1.30 6.19 22.19
N PRO A 117 -0.51 6.61 23.20
CA PRO A 117 0.58 7.55 22.99
C PRO A 117 1.57 7.07 21.93
N LEU A 118 1.91 7.96 21.01
CA LEU A 118 2.99 7.74 20.06
C LEU A 118 4.34 7.93 20.74
N LYS A 119 5.37 7.24 20.25
CA LYS A 119 6.74 7.43 20.75
C LYS A 119 7.25 8.84 20.45
N ALA A 120 8.04 9.37 21.39
CA ALA A 120 8.77 10.61 21.16
C ALA A 120 9.94 10.37 20.19
N PHE A 121 10.30 11.41 19.43
CA PHE A 121 11.38 11.32 18.44
C PHE A 121 12.72 10.87 19.04
N LYS A 122 13.01 11.24 20.29
CA LYS A 122 14.23 10.84 21.01
C LYS A 122 14.32 9.33 21.27
N ASP A 123 13.19 8.63 21.25
CA ASP A 123 13.10 7.20 21.52
C ASP A 123 13.14 6.35 20.23
N TYR A 124 13.32 7.00 19.07
CA TYR A 124 13.39 6.33 17.78
C TYR A 124 14.71 5.57 17.61
N LYS A 125 14.62 4.39 17.00
CA LYS A 125 15.77 3.50 16.79
C LYS A 125 16.12 3.28 15.31
N VAL A 126 15.24 3.62 14.38
CA VAL A 126 15.37 3.32 12.94
C VAL A 126 15.44 4.59 12.09
N VAL A 127 14.56 5.57 12.34
CA VAL A 127 14.52 6.85 11.63
C VAL A 127 15.85 7.57 11.80
N GLY A 128 16.39 8.09 10.70
CA GLY A 128 17.71 8.71 10.64
C GLY A 128 18.86 7.74 10.35
N LYS A 129 18.63 6.43 10.35
CA LYS A 129 19.61 5.43 9.91
C LYS A 129 19.54 5.19 8.41
N SER A 130 20.69 4.86 7.82
CA SER A 130 20.79 4.42 6.43
C SER A 130 20.38 2.95 6.32
N ILE A 131 19.12 2.70 5.98
CA ILE A 131 18.57 1.36 5.79
C ILE A 131 18.56 1.02 4.29
N PRO A 132 19.11 -0.13 3.87
CA PRO A 132 19.05 -0.56 2.48
C PRO A 132 17.61 -0.70 1.97
N ARG A 133 17.37 -0.22 0.74
CA ARG A 133 16.05 -0.33 0.09
C ARG A 133 15.84 -1.74 -0.43
N ILE A 134 14.72 -2.35 -0.04
CA ILE A 134 14.40 -3.75 -0.36
C ILE A 134 14.29 -4.03 -1.87
N GLU A 135 13.81 -3.06 -2.64
CA GLU A 135 13.57 -3.20 -4.08
C GLU A 135 14.79 -2.81 -4.92
N LEU A 136 15.79 -2.17 -4.33
CA LEU A 136 16.95 -1.64 -5.05
C LEU A 136 17.80 -2.75 -5.70
N PRO A 137 18.14 -3.86 -5.02
CA PRO A 137 18.91 -4.93 -5.66
C PRO A 137 18.26 -5.44 -6.94
N ALA A 138 16.96 -5.74 -6.90
CA ALA A 138 16.21 -6.23 -8.06
C ALA A 138 16.20 -5.22 -9.22
N LYS A 139 16.13 -3.92 -8.92
CA LYS A 139 16.20 -2.86 -9.94
C LYS A 139 17.58 -2.74 -10.57
N VAL A 140 18.64 -2.83 -9.76
CA VAL A 140 20.02 -2.68 -10.23
C VAL A 140 20.44 -3.85 -11.12
N VAL A 141 20.00 -5.07 -10.80
CA VAL A 141 20.34 -6.28 -11.57
C VAL A 141 19.32 -6.62 -12.66
N GLY A 142 18.32 -5.77 -12.91
CA GLY A 142 17.35 -5.95 -13.98
C GLY A 142 16.33 -7.08 -13.78
N THR A 143 16.10 -7.50 -12.54
CA THR A 143 15.10 -8.54 -12.18
C THR A 143 13.80 -7.96 -11.64
N PHE A 144 13.74 -6.65 -11.43
CA PHE A 144 12.52 -5.96 -11.03
C PHE A 144 11.53 -5.90 -12.21
N GLU A 145 10.34 -6.45 -12.00
CA GLU A 145 9.27 -6.43 -13.01
C GLU A 145 8.61 -5.05 -13.06
N TYR A 146 8.86 -4.31 -14.14
CA TYR A 146 8.17 -3.06 -14.41
C TYR A 146 6.82 -3.33 -15.09
N VAL A 147 5.84 -2.44 -14.89
CA VAL A 147 4.49 -2.58 -15.46
C VAL A 147 4.48 -2.81 -16.98
N HIS A 148 5.48 -2.30 -17.71
CA HIS A 148 5.63 -2.49 -19.15
C HIS A 148 5.94 -3.95 -19.55
N ASN A 149 6.54 -4.72 -18.65
CA ASN A 149 6.94 -6.10 -18.89
C ASN A 149 5.85 -7.11 -18.48
N VAL A 150 4.90 -6.68 -17.65
CA VAL A 150 3.81 -7.54 -17.17
C VAL A 150 3.06 -8.15 -18.35
N ARG A 151 2.86 -9.47 -18.32
CA ARG A 151 2.05 -10.24 -19.26
C ARG A 151 1.04 -11.08 -18.48
N VAL A 152 -0.22 -11.07 -18.91
CA VAL A 152 -1.28 -11.92 -18.33
C VAL A 152 -1.94 -12.76 -19.42
N PRO A 153 -2.50 -13.95 -19.09
CA PRO A 153 -3.24 -14.74 -20.06
C PRO A 153 -4.37 -13.92 -20.70
N GLY A 154 -4.42 -13.91 -22.03
CA GLY A 154 -5.43 -13.16 -22.79
C GLY A 154 -5.26 -11.63 -22.76
N MET A 155 -4.09 -11.11 -22.41
CA MET A 155 -3.83 -9.67 -22.37
C MET A 155 -4.13 -9.00 -23.72
N LEU A 156 -4.85 -7.88 -23.67
CA LEU A 156 -5.03 -6.98 -24.79
C LEU A 156 -4.28 -5.68 -24.55
N HIS A 157 -3.68 -5.13 -25.61
CA HIS A 157 -3.01 -3.83 -25.60
C HIS A 157 -4.01 -2.76 -26.02
N GLY A 158 -4.18 -1.74 -25.18
CA GLY A 158 -5.12 -0.65 -25.42
C GLY A 158 -4.45 0.63 -25.93
N ARG A 159 -5.17 1.36 -26.78
CA ARG A 159 -4.87 2.76 -27.14
C ARG A 159 -6.12 3.61 -26.99
N VAL A 160 -5.96 4.79 -26.40
CA VAL A 160 -7.04 5.78 -26.27
C VAL A 160 -7.02 6.67 -27.51
N ILE A 161 -8.15 6.73 -28.21
CA ILE A 161 -8.36 7.69 -29.29
C ILE A 161 -8.84 8.99 -28.63
N ARG A 162 -7.93 9.97 -28.57
CA ARG A 162 -8.22 11.24 -27.90
C ARG A 162 -9.10 12.12 -28.79
N PRO A 163 -10.09 12.83 -28.22
CA PRO A 163 -10.87 13.80 -28.97
C PRO A 163 -9.97 14.92 -29.50
N PRO A 164 -10.30 15.54 -30.64
CA PRO A 164 -9.50 16.60 -31.24
C PRO A 164 -9.49 17.89 -30.41
N ALA A 165 -10.48 18.08 -29.52
CA ALA A 165 -10.61 19.24 -28.66
C ALA A 165 -11.35 18.91 -27.36
N ILE A 166 -11.16 19.76 -26.35
CA ILE A 166 -11.89 19.70 -25.08
C ILE A 166 -13.39 19.90 -25.36
N GLY A 167 -14.23 19.05 -24.78
CA GLY A 167 -15.69 19.14 -24.92
C GLY A 167 -16.26 18.54 -26.22
N ALA A 168 -15.41 18.01 -27.11
CA ALA A 168 -15.89 17.29 -28.29
C ALA A 168 -16.68 16.03 -27.87
N LYS A 169 -17.80 15.78 -28.58
CA LYS A 169 -18.66 14.61 -28.38
C LYS A 169 -18.48 13.63 -29.52
N LEU A 170 -18.46 12.33 -29.20
CA LEU A 170 -18.31 11.28 -30.19
C LEU A 170 -19.66 11.03 -30.88
N VAL A 171 -19.77 11.48 -32.13
CA VAL A 171 -20.99 11.29 -32.94
C VAL A 171 -21.13 9.83 -33.36
N SER A 172 -20.12 9.28 -34.02
CA SER A 172 -20.13 7.92 -34.53
C SER A 172 -18.71 7.35 -34.64
N VAL A 173 -18.61 6.02 -34.73
CA VAL A 173 -17.38 5.29 -35.02
C VAL A 173 -17.73 4.12 -35.94
N SER A 174 -16.88 3.85 -36.93
CA SER A 174 -17.07 2.75 -37.87
C SER A 174 -16.07 1.64 -37.59
N ASN A 175 -16.56 0.44 -37.23
CA ASN A 175 -15.68 -0.73 -37.04
C ASN A 175 -14.96 -1.16 -38.33
N LYS A 176 -15.40 -0.69 -39.50
CA LYS A 176 -14.71 -0.96 -40.76
C LYS A 176 -13.30 -0.36 -40.79
N SER A 177 -13.03 0.71 -40.03
CA SER A 177 -11.70 1.35 -40.00
C SER A 177 -10.59 0.41 -39.50
N ILE A 178 -10.94 -0.59 -38.71
CA ILE A 178 -9.99 -1.57 -38.15
C ILE A 178 -10.11 -2.96 -38.78
N SER A 179 -10.95 -3.13 -39.82
CA SER A 179 -11.25 -4.45 -40.42
C SER A 179 -10.04 -5.19 -40.99
N GLY A 180 -8.98 -4.46 -41.37
CA GLY A 180 -7.72 -5.03 -41.84
C GLY A 180 -6.72 -5.40 -40.73
N ILE A 181 -7.10 -5.30 -39.46
CA ILE A 181 -6.22 -5.55 -38.31
C ILE A 181 -6.74 -6.76 -37.54
N PRO A 182 -6.01 -7.88 -37.52
CA PRO A 182 -6.47 -9.12 -36.89
C PRO A 182 -6.83 -8.93 -35.42
N ASN A 183 -8.03 -9.37 -35.03
CA ASN A 183 -8.52 -9.37 -33.65
C ASN A 183 -8.55 -8.00 -32.95
N ALA A 184 -8.45 -6.89 -33.69
CA ALA A 184 -8.65 -5.55 -33.16
C ALA A 184 -10.13 -5.31 -32.84
N GLN A 185 -10.40 -4.60 -31.74
CA GLN A 185 -11.74 -4.30 -31.29
C GLN A 185 -11.85 -2.83 -30.87
N VAL A 186 -12.96 -2.20 -31.22
CA VAL A 186 -13.30 -0.85 -30.72
C VAL A 186 -13.89 -0.98 -29.32
N VAL A 187 -13.39 -0.17 -28.40
CA VAL A 187 -13.94 0.00 -27.05
C VAL A 187 -14.54 1.39 -26.96
N ARG A 188 -15.86 1.47 -26.75
CA ARG A 188 -16.58 2.73 -26.60
C ARG A 188 -17.33 2.76 -25.28
N ARG A 189 -17.23 3.88 -24.56
CA ARG A 189 -18.06 4.19 -23.39
C ARG A 189 -18.43 5.68 -23.38
N ASN A 190 -19.66 6.01 -23.76
CA ASN A 190 -20.08 7.40 -24.01
C ASN A 190 -19.17 8.06 -25.08
N ASP A 191 -18.51 9.16 -24.73
CA ASP A 191 -17.53 9.87 -25.54
C ASP A 191 -16.10 9.30 -25.45
N PHE A 192 -15.86 8.33 -24.55
CA PHE A 192 -14.59 7.62 -24.53
C PHE A 192 -14.52 6.64 -25.70
N LEU A 193 -13.43 6.75 -26.46
CA LEU A 193 -13.09 5.85 -27.55
C LEU A 193 -11.69 5.29 -27.35
N GLY A 194 -11.54 4.00 -27.55
CA GLY A 194 -10.26 3.33 -27.63
C GLY A 194 -10.33 2.13 -28.55
N VAL A 195 -9.17 1.55 -28.80
CA VAL A 195 -9.01 0.29 -29.52
C VAL A 195 -8.18 -0.64 -28.67
N VAL A 196 -8.45 -1.93 -28.81
CA VAL A 196 -7.68 -3.00 -28.17
C VAL A 196 -7.31 -4.05 -29.19
N ALA A 197 -6.12 -4.62 -29.08
CA ALA A 197 -5.67 -5.74 -29.91
C ALA A 197 -4.73 -6.67 -29.12
N PRO A 198 -4.58 -7.95 -29.51
CA PRO A 198 -3.67 -8.87 -28.83
C PRO A 198 -2.19 -8.47 -28.93
N ARG A 199 -1.79 -7.74 -29.98
CA ARG A 199 -0.43 -7.24 -30.18
C ARG A 199 -0.40 -5.73 -30.01
N GLU A 200 0.71 -5.21 -29.49
CA GLU A 200 0.87 -3.79 -29.23
C GLU A 200 0.89 -2.95 -30.51
N GLU A 201 1.62 -3.41 -31.52
CA GLU A 201 1.72 -2.80 -32.84
C GLU A 201 0.38 -2.74 -33.57
N ASP A 202 -0.48 -3.74 -33.38
CA ASP A 202 -1.82 -3.77 -33.96
C ASP A 202 -2.73 -2.74 -33.27
N ALA A 203 -2.62 -2.61 -31.95
CA ALA A 203 -3.34 -1.58 -31.20
C ALA A 203 -2.87 -0.17 -31.58
N ILE A 204 -1.57 0.02 -31.87
CA ILE A 204 -1.03 1.29 -32.40
C ILE A 204 -1.59 1.56 -33.79
N LYS A 205 -1.58 0.58 -34.70
CA LYS A 205 -2.07 0.73 -36.07
C LYS A 205 -3.59 0.98 -36.14
N ALA A 206 -4.34 0.44 -35.18
CA ALA A 206 -5.79 0.59 -35.10
C ALA A 206 -6.24 1.96 -34.57
N ALA A 207 -5.37 2.68 -33.86
CA ALA A 207 -5.68 3.95 -33.19
C ALA A 207 -5.45 5.16 -34.09
#